data_AF-A0A1G6VKQ0-F1
#
_entry.id   AF-A0A1G6VKQ0-F1
#
_cell.length_a   1.000
_cell.length_b   1.000
_cell.length_c   1.000
_cell.angle_alpha   90.00
_cell.angle_beta   90.00
_cell.angle_gamma   90.00
#
_symmetry.space_group_name_H-M   'P 1'
#
loop_
_entity.id
_entity.type
_entity.pdbx_description
1 polymer ?
#
loop_
_entity_poly.entity_id
_entity_poly.type
_entity_poly.pdbx_seq_one_letter_code
_entity_poly.pdbx_strand_id
1 'polypeptide(L)'
;MKKIICLLFAFLPLAAHAYPIELEKQFNGAEVSATTQEIDHNMAALMLYNYGQSEAECRAVFRNGPEAPRTRRTVLAPGASNNMTVKFTRSVIRLRINLTCNLK
;
A
#
# COMPACT_ATOMS: atom_id res chain seq x y z
N MET A 1 43.65 29.89 4.67
CA MET A 1 42.43 29.62 3.89
C MET A 1 42.30 28.11 3.64
N LYS A 2 41.68 27.33 4.54
CA LYS A 2 41.47 25.88 4.33
C LYS A 2 40.52 25.25 5.37
N LYS A 3 39.32 25.80 5.58
CA LYS A 3 38.32 25.22 6.50
C LYS A 3 36.85 25.38 6.06
N ILE A 4 36.58 25.54 4.76
CA ILE A 4 35.21 25.76 4.23
C ILE A 4 34.85 24.73 3.16
N ILE A 5 35.27 23.47 3.31
CA ILE A 5 34.93 22.41 2.34
C ILE A 5 34.04 21.32 2.96
N CYS A 6 33.96 21.18 4.29
CA CYS A 6 33.17 20.12 4.92
C CYS A 6 31.69 20.45 5.21
N LEU A 7 31.22 21.69 4.97
CA LEU A 7 29.83 22.07 5.31
C LEU A 7 28.81 21.80 4.18
N LEU A 8 29.26 21.36 2.99
CA LEU A 8 28.37 21.16 1.83
C LEU A 8 27.75 19.75 1.72
N PHE A 9 28.15 18.78 2.55
CA PHE A 9 27.59 17.42 2.50
C PHE A 9 26.29 17.24 3.31
N ALA A 10 25.79 18.28 3.98
CA ALA A 10 24.62 18.19 4.86
C ALA A 10 23.24 18.34 4.15
N PHE A 11 23.20 18.55 2.84
CA PHE A 11 21.97 18.81 2.07
C PHE A 11 21.75 17.87 0.88
N LEU A 12 22.13 16.60 1.00
CA LEU A 12 21.60 15.59 0.07
C LEU A 12 20.22 15.16 0.60
N PRO A 13 19.10 15.60 -0.02
CA PRO A 13 17.87 14.86 0.18
C PRO A 13 18.15 13.45 -0.34
N LEU A 14 18.17 12.45 0.55
CA LEU A 14 17.99 11.08 0.14
C LEU A 14 16.59 11.02 -0.47
N ALA A 15 16.51 11.25 -1.79
CA ALA A 15 15.30 11.07 -2.54
C ALA A 15 14.99 9.56 -2.51
N ALA A 16 14.26 9.13 -1.49
CA ALA A 16 13.62 7.84 -1.46
C ALA A 16 12.61 7.84 -2.62
N HIS A 17 12.99 7.22 -3.74
CA HIS A 17 12.14 7.10 -4.91
C HIS A 17 11.10 6.00 -4.64
N ALA A 18 10.11 6.32 -3.80
CA ALA A 18 8.91 5.51 -3.68
C ALA A 18 8.11 5.64 -4.99
N TYR A 19 7.62 4.52 -5.51
CA TYR A 19 6.76 4.58 -6.69
C TYR A 19 5.38 5.16 -6.31
N PRO A 20 4.71 5.89 -7.22
CA PRO A 20 3.39 6.43 -6.93
C PRO A 20 2.38 5.30 -6.70
N ILE A 21 1.60 5.42 -5.62
CA ILE A 21 0.53 4.49 -5.26
C ILE A 21 -0.82 5.23 -5.25
N GLU A 22 -1.76 4.72 -6.04
CA GLU A 22 -3.15 5.17 -6.09
C GLU A 22 -4.03 4.12 -5.41
N LEU A 23 -4.75 4.50 -4.35
CA LEU A 23 -5.66 3.63 -3.61
C LEU A 23 -7.09 4.15 -3.71
N GLU A 24 -7.92 3.43 -4.46
CA GLU A 24 -9.37 3.65 -4.53
C GLU A 24 -10.06 2.76 -3.49
N LYS A 25 -10.94 3.36 -2.68
CA LYS A 25 -11.60 2.71 -1.55
C LYS A 25 -13.12 2.73 -1.72
N GLN A 26 -13.73 1.56 -1.56
CA GLN A 26 -15.19 1.39 -1.47
C GLN A 26 -15.48 0.52 -0.26
N PHE A 27 -16.15 1.06 0.76
CA PHE A 27 -16.30 0.37 2.04
C PHE A 27 -17.70 -0.17 2.31
N ASN A 28 -18.74 0.24 1.55
CA ASN A 28 -20.08 -0.35 1.57
C ASN A 28 -20.63 -0.66 2.98
N GLY A 29 -20.44 0.25 3.93
CA GLY A 29 -20.87 0.11 5.32
C GLY A 29 -19.86 -0.54 6.27
N ALA A 30 -18.80 -1.17 5.77
CA ALA A 30 -17.72 -1.69 6.60
C ALA A 30 -16.82 -0.57 7.13
N GLU A 31 -16.46 -0.65 8.41
CA GLU A 31 -15.60 0.32 9.10
C GLU A 31 -14.15 -0.18 9.11
N VAL A 32 -13.47 -0.02 7.97
CA VAL A 32 -12.11 -0.54 7.74
C VAL A 32 -11.16 0.59 7.36
N SER A 33 -10.02 0.65 8.03
CA SER A 33 -8.91 1.52 7.61
C SER A 33 -8.00 0.77 6.63
N ALA A 34 -7.37 1.50 5.72
CA ALA A 34 -6.53 0.94 4.66
C ALA A 34 -5.33 1.85 4.38
N THR A 35 -4.14 1.28 4.56
CA THR A 35 -2.84 1.96 4.45
C THR A 35 -1.92 1.19 3.53
N THR A 36 -1.31 1.86 2.57
CA THR A 36 -0.37 1.25 1.62
C THR A 36 1.05 1.29 2.17
N GLN A 37 1.81 0.25 1.88
CA GLN A 37 3.21 0.13 2.24
C GLN A 37 4.01 -0.33 1.02
N GLU A 38 5.02 0.45 0.66
CA GLU A 38 6.06 0.01 -0.27
C GLU A 38 7.06 -0.86 0.50
N ILE A 39 7.33 -2.07 0.01
CA ILE A 39 8.28 -2.99 0.66
C ILE A 39 9.56 -3.11 -0.17
N ASP A 40 9.42 -3.18 -1.49
CA ASP A 40 10.54 -3.25 -2.44
C ASP A 40 10.10 -2.68 -3.79
N HIS A 41 11.03 -2.46 -4.71
CA HIS A 41 10.80 -1.89 -6.04
C HIS A 41 9.77 -2.67 -6.86
N ASN A 42 9.50 -3.95 -6.54
CA ASN A 42 8.49 -4.80 -7.18
C ASN A 42 7.45 -5.37 -6.19
N MET A 43 7.38 -4.85 -4.97
CA MET A 43 6.58 -5.45 -3.89
C MET A 43 5.90 -4.39 -3.03
N ALA A 44 4.62 -4.62 -2.74
CA ALA A 44 3.79 -3.74 -1.93
C ALA A 44 2.90 -4.54 -0.98
N ALA A 45 2.46 -3.89 0.09
CA ALA A 45 1.38 -4.37 0.95
C ALA A 45 0.27 -3.32 1.11
N LEU A 46 -0.93 -3.83 1.36
CA LEU A 46 -2.07 -3.06 1.82
C LEU A 46 -2.44 -3.58 3.21
N MET A 47 -2.17 -2.77 4.23
CA MET A 47 -2.55 -3.05 5.61
C MET A 47 -3.99 -2.61 5.82
N LEU A 48 -4.83 -3.54 6.27
CA LEU A 48 -6.21 -3.31 6.63
C LEU A 48 -6.39 -3.48 8.13
N TYR A 49 -7.26 -2.67 8.72
CA TYR A 49 -7.70 -2.81 10.11
C TYR A 49 -9.19 -2.55 10.22
N ASN A 50 -9.94 -3.51 10.76
CA ASN A 50 -11.37 -3.37 11.01
C ASN A 50 -11.58 -2.76 12.40
N TYR A 51 -12.03 -1.51 12.43
CA TYR A 51 -12.34 -0.78 13.67
C TYR A 51 -13.83 -0.78 14.00
N GLY A 52 -14.65 -1.42 13.16
CA GLY A 52 -16.08 -1.59 13.39
C GLY A 52 -16.42 -2.75 14.31
N GLN A 53 -17.72 -2.90 14.54
CA GLN A 53 -18.28 -3.97 15.40
C GLN A 53 -18.74 -5.21 14.63
N SER A 54 -18.71 -5.18 13.29
CA SER A 54 -19.12 -6.28 12.41
C SER A 54 -17.95 -6.83 11.61
N GLU A 55 -18.08 -8.07 11.13
CA GLU A 55 -17.11 -8.63 10.19
C GLU A 55 -17.11 -7.85 8.87
N ALA A 56 -15.95 -7.74 8.25
CA ALA A 56 -15.80 -7.13 6.93
C ALA A 56 -15.14 -8.10 5.96
N GLU A 57 -15.76 -8.33 4.79
CA GLU A 57 -15.12 -9.03 3.68
C GLU A 57 -14.47 -8.01 2.75
N CYS A 58 -13.14 -8.08 2.61
CA CYS A 58 -12.37 -7.16 1.78
C CYS A 58 -11.71 -7.88 0.59
N ARG A 59 -11.77 -7.24 -0.58
CA ARG A 59 -11.12 -7.63 -1.82
C ARG A 59 -10.29 -6.48 -2.35
N ALA A 60 -9.00 -6.71 -2.56
CA ALA A 60 -8.09 -5.76 -3.19
C ALA A 60 -7.60 -6.28 -4.54
N VAL A 61 -7.64 -5.44 -5.57
CA VAL A 61 -7.08 -5.70 -6.89
C VAL A 61 -5.89 -4.77 -7.12
N PHE A 62 -4.70 -5.35 -7.19
CA PHE A 62 -3.44 -4.64 -7.40
C PHE A 62 -3.02 -4.68 -8.87
N ARG A 63 -2.64 -3.53 -9.43
CA ARG A 63 -2.22 -3.38 -10.83
C ARG A 63 -0.90 -2.63 -10.93
N ASN A 64 0.07 -3.24 -11.63
CA ASN A 64 1.34 -2.60 -11.99
C ASN A 64 1.43 -2.45 -13.51
N GLY A 65 1.10 -1.27 -14.04
CA GLY A 65 1.18 -0.98 -15.48
C GLY A 65 0.49 -2.05 -16.36
N PRO A 66 1.17 -2.62 -17.38
CA PRO A 66 0.62 -3.66 -18.24
C PRO A 66 0.70 -5.09 -17.66
N GLU A 67 1.22 -5.28 -16.44
CA GLU A 67 1.22 -6.61 -15.79
C GLU A 67 -0.22 -7.05 -15.45
N ALA A 68 -0.45 -8.36 -15.52
CA ALA A 68 -1.74 -8.95 -15.11
C ALA A 68 -2.08 -8.57 -13.65
N PRO A 69 -3.31 -8.12 -13.37
CA PRO A 69 -3.72 -7.74 -12.03
C PRO A 69 -3.65 -8.90 -11.04
N ARG A 70 -3.28 -8.61 -9.79
CA ARG A 70 -3.26 -9.59 -8.69
C ARG A 70 -4.37 -9.27 -7.71
N THR A 71 -5.20 -10.26 -7.39
CA THR A 71 -6.29 -10.08 -6.43
C THR A 71 -5.94 -10.75 -5.10
N ARG A 72 -6.24 -10.07 -3.99
CA ARG A 72 -6.23 -10.62 -2.63
C ARG A 72 -7.59 -10.44 -2.00
N ARG A 73 -7.97 -11.37 -1.14
CA ARG A 73 -9.21 -11.32 -0.35
C ARG A 73 -8.91 -11.72 1.08
N THR A 74 -9.67 -11.15 2.01
CA THR A 74 -9.62 -11.54 3.42
C THR A 74 -10.96 -11.21 4.08
N VAL A 75 -11.25 -11.89 5.18
CA VAL A 75 -12.31 -11.51 6.10
C VAL A 75 -11.65 -10.99 7.38
N LEU A 76 -12.09 -9.83 7.85
CA LEU A 76 -11.60 -9.19 9.06
C LEU A 76 -12.68 -9.27 10.14
N ALA A 77 -12.38 -9.97 11.23
CA ALA A 77 -13.17 -9.86 12.46
C ALA A 77 -13.07 -8.44 13.04
N PRO A 78 -14.01 -8.02 13.91
CA PRO A 78 -13.91 -6.78 14.66
C PRO A 78 -12.57 -6.67 15.41
N GLY A 79 -11.88 -5.53 15.27
CA GLY A 79 -10.58 -5.29 15.88
C GLY A 79 -9.40 -6.05 15.25
N ALA A 80 -9.60 -6.77 14.15
CA ALA A 80 -8.54 -7.52 13.48
C ALA A 80 -7.83 -6.71 12.39
N SER A 81 -6.55 -7.02 12.18
CA SER A 81 -5.72 -6.47 11.09
C SER A 81 -5.29 -7.57 10.11
N ASN A 82 -5.08 -7.19 8.85
CA ASN A 82 -4.50 -8.08 7.84
C ASN A 82 -3.62 -7.31 6.86
N ASN A 83 -2.49 -7.91 6.48
CA ASN A 83 -1.61 -7.38 5.45
C ASN A 83 -1.79 -8.15 4.14
N MET A 84 -2.37 -7.49 3.14
CA MET A 84 -2.45 -8.02 1.78
C MET A 84 -1.20 -7.67 1.00
N THR A 85 -0.28 -8.64 0.88
CA THR A 85 1.00 -8.46 0.17
C THR A 85 0.94 -9.00 -1.27
N VAL A 86 1.62 -8.29 -2.16
CA VAL A 86 1.77 -8.64 -3.57
C VAL A 86 3.21 -8.38 -4.02
N LYS A 87 3.78 -9.37 -4.72
CA LYS A 87 5.01 -9.24 -5.50
C LYS A 87 4.71 -9.31 -6.98
N PHE A 88 5.23 -8.36 -7.74
CA PHE A 88 5.13 -8.27 -9.19
C PHE A 88 6.37 -8.88 -9.86
N THR A 89 6.23 -9.21 -11.15
CA THR A 89 7.36 -9.72 -11.94
C THR A 89 8.34 -8.62 -12.33
N ARG A 90 7.84 -7.40 -12.52
CA ARG A 90 8.63 -6.21 -12.91
C ARG A 90 8.60 -5.17 -11.81
N SER A 91 9.57 -4.26 -11.82
CA SER A 91 9.53 -3.07 -10.97
C SER A 91 8.23 -2.30 -11.16
N VAL A 92 7.71 -1.74 -10.08
CA VAL A 92 6.50 -0.95 -10.07
C VAL A 92 6.80 0.44 -10.59
N ILE A 93 6.12 0.81 -11.67
CA ILE A 93 6.18 2.17 -12.22
C ILE A 93 5.10 3.04 -11.57
N ARG A 94 3.91 2.46 -11.40
CA ARG A 94 2.76 3.05 -10.70
C ARG A 94 1.86 1.92 -10.21
N LEU A 95 1.58 1.92 -8.92
CA LEU A 95 0.70 0.94 -8.30
C LEU A 95 -0.71 1.50 -8.22
N ARG A 96 -1.69 0.75 -8.75
CA ARG A 96 -3.11 1.04 -8.53
C ARG A 96 -3.74 -0.08 -7.72
N ILE A 97 -4.48 0.29 -6.69
CA ILE A 97 -5.15 -0.63 -5.79
C ILE A 97 -6.61 -0.25 -5.73
N ASN A 98 -7.48 -1.16 -6.15
CA ASN A 98 -8.92 -1.01 -5.98
C ASN A 98 -9.32 -1.90 -4.82
N LEU A 99 -9.69 -1.29 -3.69
CA LEU A 99 -10.15 -1.96 -2.48
C LEU A 99 -11.67 -1.84 -2.39
N THR A 100 -12.35 -2.98 -2.33
CA THR A 100 -13.76 -3.06 -1.98
C THR A 100 -13.87 -3.88 -0.69
N CYS A 101 -14.45 -3.30 0.35
CA CYS A 101 -14.91 -4.03 1.52
C CYS A 101 -16.43 -3.95 1.61
N ASN A 102 -17.04 -5.01 2.13
CA ASN A 102 -18.48 -5.06 2.42
C ASN A 102 -18.67 -5.52 3.86
N LEU A 103 -19.75 -5.04 4.48
CA LEU A 103 -20.26 -5.65 5.70
C LEU A 103 -20.63 -7.10 5.39
N LYS A 104 -20.23 -8.01 6.27
CA LYS A 104 -20.50 -9.45 6.11
C LYS A 104 -21.60 -9.91 7.07
#